data_AF-A0A7S2IFU1-F1
#
_entry.id   AF-A0A7S2IFU1-F1
#
_cell.length_a   1.000
_cell.length_b   1.000
_cell.length_c   1.000
_cell.angle_alpha   90.00
_cell.angle_beta   90.00
_cell.angle_gamma   90.00
#
_symmetry.space_group_name_H-M   'P 1'
#
loop_
_entity.id
_entity.type
_entity.pdbx_description
1 polymer ?
#
loop_
_entity_poly.entity_id
_entity_poly.type
_entity_poly.pdbx_seq_one_letter_code
_entity_poly.pdbx_strand_id
1 'polypeptide(L)'
;MEPALQGGCKSMQQVAVAAKRPRKSRKSVEVWGPAAWTWLHSVAFDYALMPTSYDRQQALTFLKSYANAIPCPSCRRHFNAVTADDLARGVESDILASRDAYSRATVRWHNSINQNLGKPMMSYDAVAREFEDSEVLIDDDCMSRVTGSSPADPFPADPSTRHLALLGTSSPSVSPESSRPTTLRRLLPSSPLRAVAQPPSTQSLSAMILD
;
A
#
# COMPACT_ATOMS: atom_id res chain seq x y z
N MET A 1 68.40 -48.20 -19.05
CA MET A 1 67.88 -48.89 -17.86
C MET A 1 67.20 -47.83 -17.02
N GLU A 2 65.87 -47.98 -16.89
CA GLU A 2 64.84 -47.24 -16.13
C GLU A 2 64.78 -45.69 -16.04
N PRO A 3 63.56 -45.12 -16.19
CA PRO A 3 63.23 -43.72 -15.93
C PRO A 3 62.55 -43.52 -14.55
N ALA A 4 62.60 -42.31 -14.01
CA ALA A 4 61.79 -41.93 -12.84
C ALA A 4 61.01 -40.63 -13.10
N LEU A 5 59.67 -40.76 -13.14
CA LEU A 5 58.63 -40.09 -12.33
C LEU A 5 58.96 -38.66 -11.82
N GLN A 6 58.10 -37.64 -11.76
CA GLN A 6 56.64 -37.48 -11.87
C GLN A 6 56.36 -35.96 -11.83
N GLY A 7 55.22 -35.53 -12.37
CA GLY A 7 54.37 -34.54 -11.69
C GLY A 7 54.58 -33.05 -12.01
N GLY A 8 53.62 -32.47 -12.74
CA GLY A 8 53.46 -31.02 -12.89
C GLY A 8 51.98 -30.68 -13.08
N CYS A 9 51.45 -29.82 -12.22
CA CYS A 9 50.04 -29.67 -11.89
C CYS A 9 49.16 -29.08 -13.00
N LYS A 10 47.87 -29.38 -12.91
CA LYS A 10 46.77 -29.02 -13.80
C LYS A 10 46.68 -27.50 -14.01
N SER A 11 46.55 -27.09 -15.27
CA SER A 11 46.24 -25.72 -15.69
C SER A 11 44.98 -25.22 -15.00
N MET A 12 45.08 -24.09 -14.30
CA MET A 12 43.96 -23.36 -13.72
C MET A 12 43.07 -22.81 -14.84
N GLN A 13 41.93 -23.45 -15.07
CA GLN A 13 40.81 -22.77 -15.73
C GLN A 13 40.26 -21.73 -14.76
N GLN A 14 40.61 -20.47 -15.00
CA GLN A 14 39.94 -19.33 -14.38
C GLN A 14 38.50 -19.31 -14.87
N VAL A 15 37.57 -19.74 -14.02
CA VAL A 15 36.13 -19.54 -14.26
C VAL A 15 35.87 -18.04 -14.09
N ALA A 16 35.71 -17.34 -15.20
CA ALA A 16 35.28 -15.95 -15.18
C ALA A 16 33.89 -15.86 -14.52
N VAL A 17 33.82 -15.38 -13.29
CA VAL A 17 32.55 -15.04 -12.64
C VAL A 17 32.02 -13.80 -13.37
N ALA A 18 31.04 -14.01 -14.24
CA ALA A 18 30.40 -12.92 -14.98
C ALA A 18 29.87 -11.87 -14.00
N ALA A 19 30.50 -10.69 -13.98
CA ALA A 19 30.07 -9.57 -13.17
C ALA A 19 28.64 -9.18 -13.58
N LYS A 20 27.66 -9.40 -12.70
CA LYS A 20 26.27 -8.96 -12.92
C LYS A 20 26.27 -7.44 -13.11
N ARG A 21 25.97 -6.97 -14.32
CA ARG A 21 25.77 -5.54 -14.62
C ARG A 21 24.73 -4.97 -13.64
N PRO A 22 24.99 -3.85 -12.97
CA PRO A 22 24.02 -3.25 -12.07
C PRO A 22 22.75 -2.93 -12.85
N ARG A 23 21.61 -3.49 -12.41
CA ARG A 23 20.29 -3.20 -12.99
C ARG A 23 19.94 -1.77 -12.63
N LYS A 24 20.15 -0.82 -13.55
CA LYS A 24 19.57 0.53 -13.42
C LYS A 24 18.05 0.40 -13.52
N SER A 25 17.30 1.02 -12.59
CA SER A 25 15.85 1.13 -12.71
C SER A 25 15.50 1.91 -13.99
N ARG A 26 14.40 1.53 -14.66
CA ARG A 26 13.99 2.20 -15.93
C ARG A 26 13.62 3.68 -15.72
N LYS A 27 13.21 4.06 -14.51
CA LYS A 27 13.01 5.45 -14.05
C LYS A 27 13.89 5.70 -12.83
N SER A 28 14.40 6.92 -12.68
CA SER A 28 15.27 7.29 -11.56
C SER A 28 14.49 7.30 -10.25
N VAL A 29 15.19 7.14 -9.12
CA VAL A 29 14.56 7.04 -7.78
C VAL A 29 13.83 8.33 -7.44
N GLU A 30 14.37 9.46 -7.87
CA GLU A 30 13.82 10.80 -7.69
C GLU A 30 12.47 10.97 -8.41
N VAL A 31 12.18 10.17 -9.45
CA VAL A 31 10.90 10.24 -10.16
C VAL A 31 9.83 9.36 -9.51
N TRP A 32 10.15 8.11 -9.15
CA TRP A 32 9.14 7.16 -8.66
C TRP A 32 9.06 7.10 -7.13
N GLY A 33 10.14 7.43 -6.42
CA GLY A 33 10.21 7.38 -4.96
C GLY A 33 9.17 8.27 -4.28
N PRO A 34 9.08 9.56 -4.67
CA PRO A 34 8.02 10.49 -4.25
C PRO A 34 6.60 9.93 -4.38
N ALA A 35 6.29 9.37 -5.55
CA ALA A 35 4.98 8.78 -5.82
C ALA A 35 4.72 7.54 -4.96
N ALA A 36 5.74 6.71 -4.74
CA ALA A 36 5.63 5.53 -3.89
C ALA A 36 5.39 5.91 -2.42
N TRP A 37 6.07 6.95 -1.91
CA TRP A 37 5.81 7.49 -0.57
C TRP A 37 4.43 8.11 -0.45
N THR A 38 4.00 8.89 -1.45
CA THR A 38 2.65 9.46 -1.49
C THR A 38 1.61 8.36 -1.37
N TRP A 39 1.74 7.30 -2.18
CA TRP A 39 0.84 6.15 -2.11
C TRP A 39 0.85 5.46 -0.75
N LEU A 40 2.03 5.22 -0.18
CA LEU A 40 2.15 4.57 1.13
C LEU A 40 1.53 5.41 2.25
N HIS A 41 1.74 6.73 2.24
CA HIS A 41 1.10 7.65 3.17
C HIS A 41 -0.42 7.67 2.97
N SER A 42 -0.93 7.79 1.74
CA SER A 42 -2.37 7.73 1.46
C SER A 42 -2.99 6.45 2.03
N VAL A 43 -2.39 5.28 1.80
CA VAL A 43 -2.88 4.01 2.37
C VAL A 43 -2.90 4.03 3.91
N ALA A 44 -1.90 4.64 4.54
CA ALA A 44 -1.81 4.71 6.01
C ALA A 44 -2.81 5.70 6.61
N PHE A 45 -2.99 6.88 6.00
CA PHE A 45 -3.94 7.91 6.43
C PHE A 45 -5.40 7.53 6.14
N ASP A 46 -5.67 6.74 5.09
CA ASP A 46 -7.02 6.19 4.81
C ASP A 46 -7.33 4.90 5.57
N TYR A 47 -6.36 4.35 6.32
CA TYR A 47 -6.55 3.11 7.06
C TYR A 47 -7.74 3.19 8.04
N ALA A 48 -8.32 2.05 8.41
CA ALA A 48 -9.49 2.05 9.29
C ALA A 48 -9.17 2.63 10.68
N LEU A 49 -10.08 3.45 11.22
CA LEU A 49 -9.99 3.95 12.61
C LEU A 49 -10.01 2.79 13.61
N MET A 50 -10.85 1.79 13.34
CA MET A 50 -11.02 0.57 14.13
C MET A 50 -10.85 -0.64 13.21
N PRO A 51 -9.61 -1.07 12.90
CA PRO A 51 -9.35 -2.11 11.91
C PRO A 51 -9.79 -3.48 12.40
N THR A 52 -10.45 -4.25 11.54
CA THR A 52 -10.77 -5.66 11.75
C THR A 52 -9.52 -6.53 11.62
N SER A 53 -9.61 -7.80 12.03
CA SER A 53 -8.51 -8.77 11.83
C SER A 53 -8.17 -8.93 10.34
N TYR A 54 -9.16 -8.86 9.46
CA TYR A 54 -8.96 -8.87 8.01
C TYR A 54 -8.19 -7.64 7.54
N ASP A 55 -8.58 -6.44 7.99
CA ASP A 55 -7.90 -5.18 7.61
C ASP A 55 -6.43 -5.20 8.03
N ARG A 56 -6.13 -5.70 9.23
CA ARG A 56 -4.75 -5.85 9.72
C ARG A 56 -3.97 -6.85 8.87
N GLN A 57 -4.57 -7.98 8.52
CA GLN A 57 -3.93 -8.97 7.67
C GLN A 57 -3.64 -8.41 6.27
N GLN A 58 -4.58 -7.66 5.68
CA GLN A 58 -4.38 -7.01 4.38
C GLN A 58 -3.28 -5.95 4.46
N ALA A 59 -3.28 -5.10 5.48
CA ALA A 59 -2.24 -4.08 5.67
C ALA A 59 -0.84 -4.71 5.84
N LEU A 60 -0.71 -5.77 6.64
CA LEU A 60 0.55 -6.50 6.78
C LEU A 60 1.02 -7.11 5.46
N THR A 61 0.09 -7.72 4.70
CA THR A 61 0.38 -8.35 3.42
C THR A 61 0.81 -7.31 2.38
N PHE A 62 0.13 -6.17 2.36
CA PHE A 62 0.49 -5.02 1.55
C PHE A 62 1.89 -4.51 1.90
N LEU A 63 2.21 -4.26 3.17
CA LEU A 63 3.53 -3.76 3.58
C LEU A 63 4.67 -4.70 3.20
N LYS A 64 4.48 -6.01 3.38
CA LYS A 64 5.46 -7.03 2.95
C LYS A 64 5.63 -7.02 1.43
N SER A 65 4.53 -6.86 0.68
CA SER A 65 4.56 -6.80 -0.78
C SER A 65 5.22 -5.51 -1.27
N TYR A 66 4.90 -4.37 -0.65
CA TYR A 66 5.49 -3.07 -0.90
C TYR A 66 7.01 -3.12 -0.69
N ALA A 67 7.46 -3.62 0.47
CA ALA A 67 8.88 -3.79 0.78
C ALA A 67 9.61 -4.63 -0.28
N ASN A 68 8.99 -5.72 -0.76
CA ASN A 68 9.57 -6.57 -1.79
C ASN A 68 9.55 -5.94 -3.19
N ALA A 69 8.54 -5.12 -3.51
CA ALA A 69 8.33 -4.53 -4.82
C ALA A 69 9.20 -3.30 -5.11
N ILE A 70 9.83 -2.68 -4.09
CA ILE A 70 10.71 -1.52 -4.27
C ILE A 70 11.80 -1.86 -5.32
N PRO A 71 11.86 -1.16 -6.47
CA PRO A 71 12.67 -1.58 -7.62
C PRO A 71 14.17 -1.35 -7.42
N CYS A 72 14.54 -0.39 -6.57
CA CYS A 72 15.92 -0.06 -6.21
C CYS A 72 16.45 -1.02 -5.11
N PRO A 73 17.50 -1.83 -5.37
CA PRO A 73 17.97 -2.82 -4.39
C PRO A 73 18.47 -2.24 -3.07
N SER A 74 19.19 -1.11 -3.09
CA SER A 74 19.63 -0.42 -1.86
C SER A 74 18.45 0.16 -1.08
N CYS A 75 17.55 0.85 -1.78
CA CYS A 75 16.32 1.41 -1.21
C CYS A 75 15.47 0.31 -0.56
N ARG A 76 15.32 -0.83 -1.22
CA ARG A 76 14.63 -2.00 -0.69
C ARG A 76 15.29 -2.52 0.58
N ARG A 77 16.62 -2.68 0.61
CA ARG A 77 17.33 -3.12 1.82
C ARG A 77 17.13 -2.15 2.97
N HIS A 78 17.21 -0.84 2.72
CA HIS A 78 17.01 0.17 3.75
C HIS A 78 15.57 0.15 4.27
N PHE A 79 14.57 0.10 3.39
CA PHE A 79 13.17 0.00 3.81
C PHE A 79 12.93 -1.24 4.67
N ASN A 80 13.41 -2.41 4.22
CA ASN A 80 13.30 -3.64 5.01
C ASN A 80 13.98 -3.51 6.39
N ALA A 81 15.12 -2.82 6.47
CA ALA A 81 15.81 -2.62 7.74
C ALA A 81 15.01 -1.73 8.71
N VAL A 82 14.46 -0.61 8.23
CA VAL A 82 13.71 0.33 9.10
C VAL A 82 12.33 -0.19 9.51
N THR A 83 11.76 -1.14 8.76
CA THR A 83 10.46 -1.76 9.07
C THR A 83 10.58 -3.15 9.70
N ALA A 84 11.79 -3.70 9.86
CA ALA A 84 12.01 -5.11 10.21
C ALA A 84 11.25 -5.52 11.48
N ASP A 85 11.45 -4.77 12.56
CA ASP A 85 10.86 -5.08 13.87
C ASP A 85 9.33 -4.99 13.83
N ASP A 86 8.80 -4.00 13.12
CA ASP A 86 7.36 -3.76 13.00
C ASP A 86 6.68 -4.88 12.21
N LEU A 87 7.30 -5.33 11.12
CA LEU A 87 6.76 -6.42 10.28
C LEU A 87 6.99 -7.81 10.88
N ALA A 88 8.02 -7.97 11.72
CA ALA A 88 8.29 -9.23 12.44
C ALA A 88 7.23 -9.54 13.50
N ARG A 89 6.62 -8.51 14.11
CA ARG A 89 5.48 -8.68 15.04
C ARG A 89 4.20 -9.19 14.37
N GLY A 90 4.15 -9.21 13.04
CA GLY A 90 3.04 -9.81 12.30
C GLY A 90 1.74 -9.01 12.41
N VAL A 91 0.60 -9.71 12.42
CA VAL A 91 -0.73 -9.08 12.34
C VAL A 91 -1.12 -8.35 13.63
N GLU A 92 -0.48 -8.73 14.75
CA GLU A 92 -0.65 -8.13 16.07
C GLU A 92 0.30 -6.96 16.33
N SER A 93 1.01 -6.49 15.30
CA SER A 93 1.87 -5.33 15.42
C SER A 93 1.06 -4.09 15.80
N ASP A 94 1.56 -3.32 16.77
CA ASP A 94 0.98 -2.07 17.26
C ASP A 94 0.80 -1.04 16.14
N ILE A 95 1.67 -1.04 15.13
CA ILE A 95 1.56 -0.19 13.94
C ILE A 95 0.26 -0.45 13.14
N LEU A 96 -0.42 -1.58 13.34
CA LEU A 96 -1.68 -1.93 12.68
C LEU A 96 -2.89 -1.77 13.60
N ALA A 97 -2.70 -1.20 14.80
CA ALA A 97 -3.77 -1.11 15.80
C ALA A 97 -4.88 -0.12 15.40
N SER A 98 -4.52 0.92 14.65
CA SER A 98 -5.43 1.99 14.20
C SER A 98 -4.79 2.78 13.05
N ARG A 99 -5.58 3.63 12.40
CA ARG A 99 -5.10 4.67 11.46
C ARG A 99 -3.94 5.47 12.03
N ASP A 100 -4.10 6.02 13.23
CA ASP A 100 -3.08 6.86 13.89
C ASP A 100 -1.76 6.10 14.10
N ALA A 101 -1.83 4.84 14.53
CA ALA A 101 -0.63 4.02 14.70
C ALA A 101 0.07 3.76 13.36
N TYR A 102 -0.70 3.48 12.30
CA TYR A 102 -0.15 3.16 10.99
C TYR A 102 0.43 4.40 10.29
N SER A 103 -0.27 5.53 10.31
CA SER A 103 0.22 6.80 9.76
C SER A 103 1.49 7.26 10.49
N ARG A 104 1.52 7.20 11.82
CA ARG A 104 2.72 7.54 12.62
C ARG A 104 3.90 6.62 12.30
N ALA A 105 3.67 5.31 12.17
CA ALA A 105 4.71 4.37 11.78
C ALA A 105 5.28 4.71 10.40
N THR A 106 4.42 5.06 9.45
CA THR A 106 4.81 5.42 8.09
C THR A 106 5.65 6.70 8.06
N VAL A 107 5.26 7.74 8.79
CA VAL A 107 6.06 8.97 8.98
C VAL A 107 7.41 8.66 9.63
N ARG A 108 7.44 7.81 10.66
CA ARG A 108 8.67 7.38 11.32
C ARG A 108 9.63 6.66 10.36
N TRP A 109 9.14 5.73 9.54
CA TRP A 109 9.97 5.03 8.55
C TRP A 109 10.52 5.99 7.49
N HIS A 110 9.69 6.92 6.99
CA HIS A 110 10.12 7.91 6.03
C HIS A 110 11.23 8.81 6.63
N ASN A 111 11.05 9.27 7.86
CA ASN A 111 12.05 10.07 8.57
C ASN A 111 13.36 9.32 8.81
N SER A 112 13.32 8.02 9.10
CA SER A 112 14.54 7.21 9.23
C SER A 112 15.34 7.16 7.92
N ILE A 113 14.64 7.10 6.78
CA ILE A 113 15.28 7.17 5.46
C ILE A 113 15.78 8.58 5.15
N ASN A 114 15.02 9.63 5.49
CA ASN A 114 15.44 11.02 5.33
C ASN A 114 16.73 11.29 6.11
N GLN A 115 16.79 10.85 7.37
CA GLN A 115 17.99 10.97 8.19
C GLN A 115 19.20 10.32 7.52
N ASN A 116 19.05 9.10 6.97
CA ASN A 116 20.12 8.40 6.27
C ASN A 116 20.58 9.11 4.98
N LEU A 117 19.71 9.90 4.36
CA LEU A 117 19.99 10.68 3.16
C LEU A 117 20.42 12.13 3.48
N GLY A 118 20.49 12.52 4.76
CA GLY A 118 20.79 13.90 5.17
C GLY A 118 19.67 14.90 4.84
N LYS A 119 18.43 14.41 4.68
CA LYS A 119 17.23 15.23 4.42
C LYS A 119 16.57 15.67 5.72
N PRO A 120 15.80 16.78 5.70
CA PRO A 120 15.02 17.21 6.86
C PRO A 120 14.04 16.13 7.35
N MET A 121 13.84 16.08 8.67
CA MET A 121 12.77 15.29 9.26
C MET A 121 11.46 16.08 9.23
N MET A 122 10.36 15.38 8.98
CA MET A 122 9.01 15.94 8.97
C MET A 122 8.30 15.61 10.29
N SER A 123 7.62 16.59 10.89
CA SER A 123 6.74 16.30 12.03
C SER A 123 5.48 15.56 11.56
N TYR A 124 4.89 14.75 12.44
CA TYR A 124 3.63 14.08 12.14
C TYR A 124 2.56 15.10 11.71
N ASP A 125 2.39 16.18 12.47
CA ASP A 125 1.36 17.21 12.19
C ASP A 125 1.57 17.94 10.86
N ALA A 126 2.81 18.03 10.37
CA ALA A 126 3.09 18.61 9.05
C ALA A 126 2.67 17.67 7.92
N VAL A 127 2.88 16.35 8.10
CA VAL A 127 2.44 15.35 7.13
C VAL A 127 0.92 15.17 7.20
N ALA A 128 0.34 15.09 8.40
CA ALA A 128 -1.09 14.91 8.59
C ALA A 128 -1.91 16.01 7.90
N ARG A 129 -1.49 17.28 8.01
CA ARG A 129 -2.14 18.38 7.27
C ARG A 129 -2.17 18.18 5.75
N GLU A 130 -1.17 17.53 5.16
CA GLU A 130 -1.18 17.27 3.72
C GLU A 130 -2.21 16.20 3.33
N PHE A 131 -2.33 15.14 4.13
CA PHE A 131 -3.14 13.95 3.81
C PHE A 131 -4.55 13.96 4.41
N GLU A 132 -4.80 14.74 5.46
CA GLU A 132 -6.10 14.86 6.12
C GLU A 132 -6.88 16.10 5.63
N ASP A 133 -6.19 17.20 5.31
CA ASP A 133 -6.85 18.43 4.81
C ASP A 133 -7.21 18.34 3.32
N SER A 134 -6.88 17.22 2.66
CA SER A 134 -7.39 16.92 1.33
C SER A 134 -8.88 16.57 1.45
N GLU A 135 -9.72 17.59 1.55
CA GLU A 135 -11.19 17.56 1.35
C GLU A 135 -11.47 17.16 -0.12
N VAL A 136 -10.99 15.99 -0.54
CA VAL A 136 -11.45 15.34 -1.75
C VAL A 136 -12.81 14.79 -1.37
N LEU A 137 -13.84 15.61 -1.63
CA LEU A 137 -15.16 15.09 -1.90
C LEU A 137 -14.95 13.94 -2.87
N ILE A 138 -15.21 12.71 -2.42
CA ILE A 138 -15.27 11.56 -3.29
C ILE A 138 -16.42 11.89 -4.25
N ASP A 139 -16.10 12.56 -5.35
CA ASP A 139 -17.03 12.64 -6.47
C ASP A 139 -17.17 11.19 -6.93
N ASP A 140 -18.31 10.58 -6.61
CA ASP A 140 -18.75 9.28 -7.13
C ASP A 140 -18.79 9.23 -8.69
N ASP A 141 -18.33 10.28 -9.37
CA ASP A 141 -18.20 10.45 -10.82
C ASP A 141 -17.20 9.49 -11.49
N CYS A 142 -16.38 8.75 -10.72
CA CYS A 142 -15.56 7.67 -11.31
C CYS A 142 -16.44 6.60 -11.97
N MET A 143 -17.60 6.25 -11.40
CA MET A 143 -18.51 5.25 -11.95
C MET A 143 -19.40 5.80 -13.07
N SER A 144 -19.71 7.10 -13.07
CA SER A 144 -20.55 7.72 -14.10
C SER A 144 -19.90 7.64 -15.49
N ARG A 145 -18.57 7.71 -15.56
CA ARG A 145 -17.77 7.65 -16.80
C ARG A 145 -17.63 6.24 -17.38
N VAL A 146 -17.81 5.21 -16.56
CA VAL A 146 -17.83 3.80 -17.02
C VAL A 146 -19.15 3.49 -17.74
N THR A 147 -20.25 4.10 -17.32
CA THR A 147 -21.57 3.89 -17.93
C THR A 147 -21.81 4.71 -19.21
N GLY A 148 -20.87 5.58 -19.58
CA GLY A 148 -20.99 6.51 -20.70
C GLY A 148 -20.45 6.01 -22.05
N SER A 149 -20.17 4.72 -22.23
CA SER A 149 -19.62 4.18 -23.49
C SER A 149 -20.20 2.82 -23.88
N SER A 150 -21.06 2.83 -24.91
CA SER A 150 -21.38 1.75 -25.87
C SER A 150 -22.03 0.43 -25.37
N PRO A 151 -23.13 -0.04 -26.01
CA PRO A 151 -23.73 -1.33 -25.66
C PRO A 151 -22.80 -2.50 -26.03
N ALA A 152 -22.44 -3.28 -25.01
CA ALA A 152 -22.07 -4.69 -25.02
C ALA A 152 -21.30 -5.22 -26.25
N ASP A 153 -19.97 -5.22 -26.16
CA ASP A 153 -19.21 -6.35 -26.72
C ASP A 153 -19.28 -7.50 -25.71
N PRO A 154 -19.89 -8.66 -26.05
CA PRO A 154 -19.87 -9.81 -25.16
C PRO A 154 -18.43 -10.32 -25.07
N PHE A 155 -17.82 -10.21 -23.89
CA PHE A 155 -16.59 -10.93 -23.57
C PHE A 155 -16.77 -12.41 -23.95
N PRO A 156 -15.85 -13.01 -24.73
CA PRO A 156 -15.94 -14.42 -25.06
C PRO A 156 -15.85 -15.23 -23.77
N ALA A 157 -16.87 -16.08 -23.54
CA ALA A 157 -16.90 -16.98 -22.40
C ALA A 157 -15.66 -17.89 -22.40
N ASP A 158 -15.05 -18.02 -21.23
CA ASP A 158 -13.96 -18.98 -20.97
C ASP A 158 -14.40 -20.41 -21.36
N PRO A 159 -13.69 -21.09 -22.27
CA PRO A 159 -14.06 -22.43 -22.73
C PRO A 159 -13.91 -23.53 -21.66
N SER A 160 -13.42 -23.23 -20.45
CA SER A 160 -13.20 -24.26 -19.41
C SER A 160 -14.42 -24.58 -18.53
N THR A 161 -15.55 -23.90 -18.66
CA THR A 161 -16.72 -24.18 -17.81
C THR A 161 -17.61 -25.27 -18.41
N ARG A 162 -17.13 -26.52 -18.44
CA ARG A 162 -18.02 -27.70 -18.54
C ARG A 162 -18.50 -28.04 -17.13
N HIS A 163 -19.69 -27.56 -16.75
CA HIS A 163 -20.44 -28.14 -15.64
C HIS A 163 -21.53 -29.04 -16.19
N LEU A 164 -21.45 -30.32 -15.83
CA LEU A 164 -22.51 -31.30 -16.06
C LEU A 164 -23.79 -30.83 -15.37
N ALA A 165 -24.86 -30.70 -16.16
CA ALA A 165 -26.21 -30.59 -15.65
C ALA A 165 -26.66 -31.94 -15.10
N LEU A 166 -27.08 -31.98 -13.84
CA LEU A 166 -27.89 -33.07 -13.29
C LEU A 166 -29.09 -32.48 -12.54
N LEU A 167 -30.24 -32.68 -13.17
CA LEU A 167 -31.58 -32.99 -12.66
C LEU A 167 -32.15 -32.19 -11.48
N GLY A 168 -33.25 -31.50 -11.78
CA GLY A 168 -34.02 -30.71 -10.85
C GLY A 168 -34.83 -31.53 -9.85
N THR A 169 -35.32 -30.80 -8.84
CA THR A 169 -36.50 -31.15 -8.06
C THR A 169 -37.29 -29.86 -7.76
N SER A 170 -38.60 -30.04 -7.71
CA SER A 170 -39.70 -29.07 -7.72
C SER A 170 -39.90 -28.29 -6.41
N SER A 171 -40.41 -27.06 -6.55
CA SER A 171 -41.03 -26.23 -5.49
C SER A 171 -42.32 -26.83 -4.92
N PRO A 172 -42.78 -26.37 -3.73
CA PRO A 172 -43.83 -25.32 -3.64
C PRO A 172 -43.60 -24.32 -2.46
N SER A 173 -43.77 -22.99 -2.64
CA SER A 173 -44.95 -22.11 -2.51
C SER A 173 -45.26 -21.52 -1.10
N VAL A 174 -45.15 -20.17 -0.98
CA VAL A 174 -46.06 -19.20 -0.29
C VAL A 174 -46.12 -19.25 1.27
N SER A 175 -46.03 -18.21 2.12
CA SER A 175 -46.37 -16.76 2.10
C SER A 175 -45.67 -15.99 3.27
N PRO A 176 -45.88 -14.65 3.46
CA PRO A 176 -45.00 -13.74 4.21
C PRO A 176 -45.51 -13.36 5.62
N GLU A 177 -44.62 -12.83 6.47
CA GLU A 177 -45.03 -12.03 7.63
C GLU A 177 -44.07 -10.85 7.85
N SER A 178 -44.68 -9.68 7.98
CA SER A 178 -44.12 -8.34 8.17
C SER A 178 -43.76 -8.10 9.64
N SER A 179 -42.63 -7.43 9.92
CA SER A 179 -42.47 -6.65 11.15
C SER A 179 -41.42 -5.54 10.99
N ARG A 180 -41.91 -4.30 10.97
CA ARG A 180 -41.14 -3.05 11.06
C ARG A 180 -40.55 -2.88 12.46
N PRO A 181 -39.41 -2.19 12.60
CA PRO A 181 -39.14 -1.39 13.79
C PRO A 181 -39.27 0.11 13.48
N THR A 182 -40.04 0.75 14.35
CA THR A 182 -40.38 2.16 14.40
C THR A 182 -39.16 3.05 14.61
N THR A 183 -39.09 4.09 13.79
CA THR A 183 -38.18 5.23 13.84
C THR A 183 -38.22 5.94 15.20
N LEU A 184 -37.09 6.03 15.90
CA LEU A 184 -36.91 6.97 17.02
C LEU A 184 -35.85 8.00 16.63
N ARG A 185 -36.33 9.07 16.00
CA ARG A 185 -35.55 10.25 15.61
C ARG A 185 -35.26 11.07 16.88
N ARG A 186 -34.04 10.94 17.41
CA ARG A 186 -33.54 11.76 18.52
C ARG A 186 -33.07 13.11 17.96
N LEU A 187 -33.78 14.18 18.32
CA LEU A 187 -33.38 15.55 18.02
C LEU A 187 -32.20 15.93 18.92
N LEU A 188 -31.09 16.37 18.31
CA LEU A 188 -29.98 17.02 19.01
C LEU A 188 -30.03 18.53 18.73
N PRO A 189 -29.83 19.40 19.73
CA PRO A 189 -29.77 20.85 19.54
C PRO A 189 -28.42 21.29 18.96
N SER A 190 -28.50 22.14 17.95
CA SER A 190 -27.40 22.84 17.31
C SER A 190 -26.74 23.84 18.27
N SER A 191 -25.41 23.81 18.39
CA SER A 191 -24.62 24.85 19.06
C SER A 191 -23.78 25.64 18.04
N PRO A 192 -23.50 26.93 18.31
CA PRO A 192 -23.11 27.89 17.29
C PRO A 192 -21.61 27.84 16.93
N LEU A 193 -21.36 28.23 15.68
CA LEU A 193 -20.06 28.37 15.03
C LEU A 193 -19.13 29.29 15.83
N ARG A 194 -17.94 28.80 16.15
CA ARG A 194 -16.82 29.63 16.63
C ARG A 194 -15.90 29.89 15.45
N ALA A 195 -15.73 31.16 15.10
CA ALA A 195 -14.80 31.62 14.07
C ALA A 195 -13.36 31.22 14.45
N VAL A 196 -12.69 30.49 13.57
CA VAL A 196 -11.26 30.19 13.65
C VAL A 196 -10.54 31.07 12.63
N ALA A 197 -9.53 31.80 13.13
CA ALA A 197 -8.68 32.68 12.37
C ALA A 197 -7.92 31.91 11.27
N GLN A 198 -7.72 32.56 10.11
CA GLN A 198 -6.96 32.01 9.00
C GLN A 198 -5.50 31.77 9.40
N PRO A 199 -4.94 30.56 9.20
CA PRO A 199 -3.51 30.32 9.33
C PRO A 199 -2.73 30.87 8.12
N PRO A 200 -1.42 31.17 8.30
CA PRO A 200 -0.60 31.81 7.28
C PRO A 200 -0.34 30.91 6.07
N SER A 201 -0.07 31.58 4.94
CA SER A 201 0.09 31.07 3.58
C SER A 201 0.85 29.74 3.44
N THR A 202 0.20 28.79 2.78
CA THR A 202 0.72 27.51 2.29
C THR A 202 1.77 27.70 1.19
N GLN A 203 3.01 28.00 1.57
CA GLN A 203 4.14 27.62 0.70
C GLN A 203 4.51 26.15 0.96
N SER A 204 3.80 25.30 0.20
CA SER A 204 4.14 23.96 -0.29
C SER A 204 5.08 23.09 0.57
N LEU A 205 4.47 22.36 1.52
CA LEU A 205 5.07 21.16 2.10
C LEU A 205 5.12 20.00 1.07
N SER A 206 4.33 20.06 0.00
CA SER A 206 4.31 19.07 -1.08
C SER A 206 5.69 18.91 -1.76
N ALA A 207 6.55 19.93 -1.75
CA ALA A 207 7.90 19.82 -2.34
C ALA A 207 8.91 19.06 -1.48
N MET A 208 8.67 18.84 -0.18
CA MET A 208 9.63 18.16 0.72
C MET A 208 9.29 16.68 0.97
N ILE A 209 8.06 16.28 0.68
CA ILE A 209 7.63 14.87 0.69
C ILE A 209 7.90 14.22 -0.68
N LEU A 210 8.06 15.04 -1.73
CA LEU A 210 8.14 14.61 -3.12
C LEU A 210 9.53 14.71 -3.78
N ASP A 211 10.62 14.90 -3.01
CA ASP A 211 11.99 14.84 -3.53
C ASP A 211 12.87 13.95 -2.65
#